data_AF-A0A8C0AYC1-F1
#
_entry.id   AF-A0A8C0AYC1-F1
#
_cell.length_a   1.000
_cell.length_b   1.000
_cell.length_c   1.000
_cell.angle_alpha   90.00
_cell.angle_beta   90.00
_cell.angle_gamma   90.00
#
_symmetry.space_group_name_H-M   'P 1'
#
loop_
_entity.id
_entity.type
_entity.pdbx_description
1 polymer ?
#
loop_
_entity_poly.entity_id
_entity_poly.type
_entity_poly.pdbx_seq_one_letter_code
_entity_poly.pdbx_strand_id
1 'polypeptide(L)'
;MLVAVLTYVGYGVLTLFGYLRDFMRQWKIEKCQNATERAEQKDFVPLYQDFENFYNRNLYTRIRDSWNRPICSVPGAKVDMMERVSHDYNWTFTYTGRVIKDIINMGSYNYLGFAQKAGTCQEAAAEVLSQYGAGVCSTRQEMGNLDKHEELEELVARFLGVESAMAYGMGFATNSMNIPALVGKGCLILSDELNHASLVLGARLSGATIRIFKHNNMQSLEKLLKDAIVHGQPRTRRPWKKILILVEGIYSMEGSIVRLPEVIALKKKYKSYLYLDEAHSIGALGPSGRGVVEYFGLNPEDVDVMMGTFTKSFGAAGGYIGGKKLLFEGLLQR
;
A
#
# COMPACT_ATOMS: atom_id res chain seq x y z
N MET A 1 11.90 7.96 -23.09
CA MET A 1 11.21 7.48 -24.32
C MET A 1 11.82 6.18 -24.86
N LEU A 2 13.14 6.11 -25.12
CA LEU A 2 13.79 4.88 -25.62
C LEU A 2 13.58 3.66 -24.72
N VAL A 3 13.76 3.80 -23.41
CA VAL A 3 13.55 2.70 -22.44
C VAL A 3 12.12 2.16 -22.53
N ALA A 4 11.11 3.03 -22.52
CA ALA A 4 9.72 2.63 -22.63
C ALA A 4 9.45 1.88 -23.95
N VAL A 5 9.96 2.39 -25.08
CA VAL A 5 9.82 1.74 -26.39
C VAL A 5 10.47 0.35 -26.39
N LEU A 6 11.70 0.22 -25.92
CA LEU A 6 12.40 -1.06 -25.84
C LEU A 6 11.68 -2.04 -24.91
N THR A 7 11.15 -1.57 -23.79
CA THR A 7 10.33 -2.38 -22.88
C THR A 7 9.08 -2.91 -23.59
N TYR A 8 8.33 -2.06 -24.30
CA TYR A 8 7.14 -2.49 -25.05
C TYR A 8 7.48 -3.45 -26.18
N VAL A 9 8.56 -3.20 -26.92
CA VAL A 9 9.05 -4.12 -27.97
C VAL A 9 9.42 -5.47 -27.34
N GLY A 10 10.13 -5.46 -26.21
CA GLY A 10 10.48 -6.66 -25.45
C GLY A 10 9.23 -7.46 -25.04
N TYR A 11 8.22 -6.78 -24.47
CA TYR A 11 6.94 -7.40 -24.15
C TYR A 11 6.25 -7.97 -25.39
N GLY A 12 6.26 -7.26 -26.51
CA GLY A 12 5.71 -7.73 -27.78
C GLY A 12 6.37 -9.01 -28.27
N VAL A 13 7.71 -9.04 -28.29
CA VAL A 13 8.48 -10.23 -28.66
C VAL A 13 8.16 -11.40 -27.72
N LEU A 14 8.23 -11.19 -26.41
CA LEU A 14 7.95 -12.23 -25.43
C LEU A 14 6.51 -12.78 -25.55
N THR A 15 5.55 -11.91 -25.85
CA THR A 15 4.14 -12.30 -26.06
C THR A 15 3.97 -13.12 -27.33
N LEU A 16 4.61 -12.74 -28.44
CA LEU A 16 4.59 -13.52 -29.68
C LEU A 16 5.17 -14.93 -29.47
N PHE A 17 6.32 -15.04 -28.79
CA PHE A 17 6.90 -16.33 -28.44
C PHE A 17 6.00 -17.13 -27.47
N GLY A 18 5.34 -16.47 -26.53
CA GLY A 18 4.37 -17.11 -25.65
C GLY A 18 3.22 -17.77 -26.43
N TYR A 19 2.64 -17.07 -27.40
CA TYR A 19 1.55 -17.62 -28.23
C TYR A 19 2.04 -18.75 -29.15
N LEU A 20 3.24 -18.61 -29.73
CA LEU A 20 3.85 -19.67 -30.52
C LEU A 20 4.03 -20.95 -29.70
N ARG A 21 4.44 -20.83 -28.43
CA ARG A 21 4.58 -21.99 -27.54
C ARG A 21 3.25 -22.60 -27.16
N ASP A 22 2.22 -21.80 -26.91
CA ASP A 22 0.88 -22.33 -26.67
C ASP A 22 0.34 -23.07 -27.89
N PHE A 23 0.60 -22.56 -29.10
CA PHE A 23 0.33 -23.29 -30.34
C PHE A 23 1.10 -24.62 -30.38
N MET A 24 2.40 -24.64 -30.12
CA MET A 24 3.19 -25.88 -30.09
C MET A 24 2.67 -26.89 -29.06
N ARG A 25 2.16 -26.43 -27.91
CA ARG A 25 1.54 -27.30 -26.89
C ARG A 25 0.20 -27.88 -27.34
N GLN A 26 -0.63 -27.09 -28.01
CA GLN A 26 -1.89 -27.57 -28.59
C GLN A 26 -1.65 -28.69 -29.61
N TRP A 27 -0.59 -28.58 -30.39
CA TRP A 27 -0.16 -29.60 -31.37
C TRP A 27 0.71 -30.71 -30.77
N LYS A 28 0.84 -30.77 -29.44
CA LYS A 28 1.64 -31.76 -28.69
C LYS A 28 3.13 -31.82 -29.08
N ILE A 29 3.65 -30.76 -29.69
CA ILE A 29 5.07 -30.60 -30.02
C ILE A 29 5.86 -30.24 -28.75
N GLU A 30 5.26 -29.46 -27.86
CA GLU A 30 5.81 -29.11 -26.55
C GLU A 30 4.93 -29.71 -25.43
N LYS A 31 5.55 -30.26 -24.38
CA LYS A 31 4.83 -30.75 -23.19
C LYS A 31 4.24 -29.57 -22.40
N CYS A 32 2.95 -29.62 -22.08
CA CYS A 32 2.33 -28.70 -21.13
C CYS A 32 2.57 -29.22 -19.70
N GLN A 33 3.34 -28.48 -18.90
CA GLN A 33 3.55 -28.76 -17.46
C GLN A 33 2.39 -28.25 -16.60
N ASN A 34 1.51 -27.42 -17.16
CA ASN A 34 0.37 -26.84 -16.45
C ASN A 34 -0.83 -27.79 -16.46
N ALA A 35 -1.58 -27.80 -15.37
CA ALA A 35 -2.90 -28.42 -15.35
C ALA A 35 -3.79 -27.73 -16.38
N THR A 36 -4.36 -28.51 -17.29
CA THR A 36 -5.41 -28.05 -18.21
C THR A 36 -6.76 -28.38 -17.62
N GLU A 37 -7.73 -27.49 -17.78
CA GLU A 37 -9.12 -27.79 -17.44
C GLU A 37 -9.55 -29.08 -18.14
N ARG A 38 -10.22 -29.96 -17.38
CA ARG A 38 -10.77 -31.19 -17.94
C ARG A 38 -11.90 -30.82 -18.90
N ALA A 39 -12.15 -31.67 -19.90
CA ALA A 39 -13.23 -31.43 -20.87
C ALA A 39 -14.59 -31.24 -20.17
N GLU A 40 -14.81 -31.99 -19.08
CA GLU A 40 -15.99 -31.95 -18.20
C GLU A 40 -16.17 -30.61 -17.47
N GLN A 41 -15.13 -29.79 -17.38
CA GLN A 41 -15.12 -28.55 -16.60
C GLN A 41 -15.25 -27.29 -17.47
N LYS A 42 -15.30 -27.44 -18.80
CA LYS A 42 -15.37 -26.30 -19.74
C LYS A 42 -16.65 -25.49 -19.66
N ASP A 43 -17.71 -26.07 -19.11
CA ASP A 43 -19.01 -25.39 -18.93
C ASP A 43 -19.05 -24.54 -17.64
N PHE A 44 -18.04 -24.63 -16.77
CA PHE A 44 -17.94 -23.81 -15.57
C PHE A 44 -17.34 -22.44 -15.90
N VAL A 45 -17.68 -21.44 -15.07
CA VAL A 45 -17.03 -20.12 -15.15
C VAL A 45 -15.53 -20.29 -14.87
N PRO A 46 -14.64 -19.81 -15.75
CA PRO A 46 -13.20 -19.91 -15.53
C PRO A 46 -12.79 -19.20 -14.25
N LEU A 47 -11.94 -19.83 -13.44
CA LEU A 47 -11.42 -19.23 -12.20
C LEU A 47 -10.39 -18.12 -12.49
N TYR A 48 -9.77 -18.15 -13.67
CA TYR A 48 -8.70 -17.23 -14.07
C TYR A 48 -9.01 -16.63 -15.44
N GLN A 49 -8.53 -15.41 -15.66
CA GLN A 49 -8.62 -14.78 -16.98
C GLN A 49 -7.62 -15.42 -17.95
N ASP A 50 -8.00 -15.51 -19.23
CA ASP A 50 -7.17 -16.12 -20.27
C ASP A 50 -5.78 -15.51 -20.37
N PHE A 51 -5.69 -14.17 -20.27
CA PHE A 51 -4.42 -13.47 -20.34
C PHE A 51 -3.54 -13.71 -19.10
N GLU A 52 -4.12 -13.80 -17.89
CA GLU A 52 -3.35 -14.11 -16.68
C GLU A 52 -2.78 -15.52 -16.74
N ASN A 53 -3.56 -16.48 -17.22
CA ASN A 53 -3.09 -17.85 -17.46
C ASN A 53 -1.95 -17.89 -18.47
N PHE A 54 -2.11 -17.16 -19.58
CA PHE A 54 -1.07 -17.00 -20.59
C PHE A 54 0.21 -16.40 -20.00
N TYR A 55 0.09 -15.28 -19.30
CA TYR A 55 1.21 -14.55 -18.70
C TYR A 55 1.94 -15.43 -17.68
N ASN A 56 1.19 -16.09 -16.79
CA ASN A 56 1.78 -16.97 -15.79
C ASN A 56 2.57 -18.11 -16.42
N ARG A 57 1.96 -18.84 -17.37
CA ARG A 57 2.55 -20.02 -18.01
C ARG A 57 3.77 -19.68 -18.86
N ASN A 58 3.73 -18.58 -19.61
CA ASN A 58 4.73 -18.27 -20.64
C ASN A 58 5.79 -17.28 -20.19
N LEU A 59 5.45 -16.34 -19.31
CA LEU A 59 6.29 -15.21 -18.95
C LEU A 59 6.73 -15.30 -17.50
N TYR A 60 5.79 -15.23 -16.55
CA TYR A 60 6.09 -15.16 -15.12
C TYR A 60 6.89 -16.38 -14.64
N THR A 61 6.45 -17.60 -14.96
CA THR A 61 7.14 -18.83 -14.54
C THR A 61 8.61 -18.81 -14.96
N ARG A 62 8.95 -18.24 -16.11
CA ARG A 62 10.33 -18.18 -16.61
C ARG A 62 11.22 -17.25 -15.79
N ILE A 63 10.68 -16.16 -15.28
CA ILE A 63 11.43 -15.14 -14.56
C ILE A 63 11.23 -15.18 -13.05
N ARG A 64 10.33 -16.01 -12.52
CA ARG A 64 9.98 -16.01 -11.09
C ARG A 64 11.17 -16.33 -10.18
N ASP A 65 12.22 -16.97 -10.70
CA ASP A 65 13.43 -17.16 -9.89
C ASP A 65 14.16 -15.85 -9.57
N SER A 66 14.01 -14.80 -10.39
CA SER A 66 14.60 -13.49 -10.14
C SER A 66 13.93 -12.73 -8.99
N TRP A 67 12.66 -13.02 -8.70
CA TRP A 67 11.84 -12.22 -7.78
C TRP A 67 11.37 -12.98 -6.54
N ASN A 68 11.30 -14.32 -6.61
CA ASN A 68 10.73 -15.14 -5.54
C ASN A 68 11.79 -15.93 -4.78
N ARG A 69 13.02 -15.44 -4.68
CA ARG A 69 14.07 -16.17 -3.95
C ARG A 69 13.79 -16.12 -2.45
N PRO A 70 13.78 -17.26 -1.74
CA PRO A 70 13.40 -17.28 -0.35
C PRO A 70 14.51 -16.73 0.53
N ILE A 71 14.18 -15.67 1.26
CA ILE A 71 15.00 -15.12 2.32
C ILE A 71 14.81 -15.97 3.58
N CYS A 72 15.91 -16.33 4.25
CA CYS A 72 15.91 -17.16 5.46
C CYS A 72 16.58 -16.50 6.67
N SER A 73 16.84 -15.21 6.60
CA SER A 73 17.28 -14.39 7.73
C SER A 73 16.25 -13.31 8.06
N VAL A 74 16.56 -12.49 9.07
CA VAL A 74 15.85 -11.23 9.28
C VAL A 74 16.03 -10.29 8.09
N PRO A 75 15.02 -9.45 7.75
CA PRO A 75 15.05 -8.52 6.63
C PRO A 75 15.86 -7.24 6.96
N GLY A 76 17.12 -7.43 7.38
CA GLY A 76 18.05 -6.36 7.68
C GLY A 76 18.73 -5.78 6.44
N ALA A 77 19.78 -4.97 6.65
CA ALA A 77 20.63 -4.41 5.60
C ALA A 77 21.34 -5.50 4.77
N LYS A 78 21.54 -6.67 5.38
CA LYS A 78 21.97 -7.89 4.71
C LYS A 78 20.97 -8.99 4.97
N VAL A 79 20.77 -9.86 3.98
CA VAL A 79 19.90 -11.02 4.07
C VAL A 79 20.62 -12.29 3.63
N ASP A 80 20.23 -13.40 4.23
CA ASP A 80 20.60 -14.73 3.81
C ASP A 80 19.50 -15.30 2.92
N MET A 81 19.89 -15.94 1.83
CA MET A 81 18.97 -16.46 0.82
C MET A 81 19.24 -17.95 0.62
N MET A 82 18.17 -18.76 0.66
CA MET A 82 18.32 -20.18 0.36
C MET A 82 18.55 -20.37 -1.13
N GLU A 83 19.60 -21.11 -1.46
CA GLU A 83 19.90 -21.46 -2.84
C GLU A 83 18.92 -22.56 -3.30
N ARG A 84 18.41 -22.37 -4.51
CA ARG A 84 17.55 -23.34 -5.18
C ARG A 84 17.94 -23.44 -6.65
N VAL A 85 17.68 -24.60 -7.22
CA VAL A 85 17.89 -24.88 -8.64
C VAL A 85 16.59 -25.34 -9.27
N SER A 86 16.47 -25.09 -10.57
CA SER A 86 15.40 -25.64 -11.39
C SER A 86 15.99 -26.30 -12.62
N HIS A 87 15.49 -27.49 -12.95
CA HIS A 87 15.87 -28.26 -14.13
C HIS A 87 14.77 -28.31 -15.19
N ASP A 88 13.66 -27.61 -14.95
CA ASP A 88 12.46 -27.65 -15.77
C ASP A 88 12.01 -26.26 -16.19
N TYR A 89 12.92 -25.28 -16.27
CA TYR A 89 12.63 -23.88 -16.61
C TYR A 89 11.75 -23.17 -15.57
N ASN A 90 12.14 -23.29 -14.31
CA ASN A 90 11.51 -22.67 -13.16
C ASN A 90 10.07 -23.13 -12.93
N TRP A 91 9.66 -24.30 -13.42
CA TRP A 91 8.34 -24.88 -13.12
C TRP A 91 8.30 -25.50 -11.73
N THR A 92 9.40 -26.12 -11.32
CA THR A 92 9.65 -26.59 -9.96
C THR A 92 11.03 -26.12 -9.50
N PHE A 93 11.22 -26.09 -8.18
CA PHE A 93 12.49 -25.76 -7.56
C PHE A 93 12.86 -26.82 -6.53
N THR A 94 14.14 -27.16 -6.48
CA THR A 94 14.73 -27.99 -5.43
C THR A 94 15.73 -27.15 -4.66
N TYR A 95 15.60 -27.13 -3.33
CA TYR A 95 16.58 -26.50 -2.46
C TYR A 95 17.88 -27.29 -2.46
N THR A 96 19.01 -26.62 -2.60
CA THR A 96 20.33 -27.28 -2.60
C THR A 96 20.83 -27.56 -1.18
N GLY A 97 20.16 -27.01 -0.16
CA GLY A 97 20.62 -27.00 1.23
C GLY A 97 21.68 -25.93 1.53
N ARG A 98 22.19 -25.25 0.50
CA ARG A 98 23.15 -24.15 0.66
C ARG A 98 22.41 -22.84 0.94
N VAL A 99 23.03 -22.02 1.78
CA VAL A 99 22.60 -20.65 2.06
C VAL A 99 23.65 -19.69 1.52
N ILE A 100 23.21 -18.75 0.67
CA ILE A 100 24.02 -17.62 0.22
C ILE A 100 23.87 -16.54 1.29
N LYS A 101 24.96 -16.27 2.01
CA LYS A 101 24.96 -15.36 3.16
C LYS A 101 25.29 -13.93 2.78
N ASP A 102 24.90 -13.00 3.64
CA ASP A 102 25.36 -11.61 3.63
C ASP A 102 25.07 -10.86 2.31
N ILE A 103 23.96 -11.18 1.64
CA ILE A 103 23.53 -10.49 0.42
C ILE A 103 23.04 -9.10 0.80
N ILE A 104 23.52 -8.07 0.11
CA ILE A 104 23.08 -6.70 0.33
C ILE A 104 21.59 -6.57 -0.02
N ASN A 105 20.80 -6.08 0.93
CA ASN A 105 19.37 -5.87 0.77
C ASN A 105 19.08 -4.43 0.35
N MET A 106 18.86 -4.22 -0.95
CA MET A 106 18.53 -2.91 -1.53
C MET A 106 17.01 -2.74 -1.78
N GLY A 107 16.18 -3.69 -1.35
CA GLY A 107 14.75 -3.74 -1.67
C GLY A 107 13.82 -3.70 -0.47
N SER A 108 14.34 -3.39 0.72
CA SER A 108 13.55 -3.35 1.96
C SER A 108 13.12 -1.94 2.33
N TYR A 109 11.93 -1.83 2.91
CA TYR A 109 11.43 -0.60 3.54
C TYR A 109 11.76 -0.49 5.04
N ASN A 110 12.68 -1.34 5.53
CA ASN A 110 13.25 -1.25 6.87
C ASN A 110 14.28 -0.10 6.97
N TYR A 111 13.84 1.14 6.67
CA TYR A 111 14.73 2.29 6.45
C TYR A 111 15.63 2.61 7.65
N LEU A 112 15.07 2.51 8.86
CA LEU A 112 15.78 2.79 10.12
C LEU A 112 16.44 1.53 10.72
N GLY A 113 16.22 0.37 10.09
CA GLY A 113 16.80 -0.87 10.55
C GLY A 113 16.23 -1.37 11.88
N PHE A 114 15.00 -1.04 12.27
CA PHE A 114 14.43 -1.54 13.54
C PHE A 114 14.00 -3.01 13.47
N ALA A 115 13.71 -3.55 12.28
CA ALA A 115 13.45 -4.98 12.13
C ALA A 115 14.77 -5.78 12.16
N GLN A 116 15.17 -6.25 13.35
CA GLN A 116 16.39 -7.01 13.59
C GLN A 116 16.16 -8.24 14.48
N LYS A 117 17.15 -9.14 14.51
CA LYS A 117 17.13 -10.37 15.31
C LYS A 117 17.36 -10.14 16.81
N ALA A 118 17.99 -9.04 17.16
CA ALA A 118 18.38 -8.70 18.53
C ALA A 118 18.29 -7.17 18.72
N GLY A 119 18.32 -6.73 19.97
CA GLY A 119 18.25 -5.32 20.34
C GLY A 119 16.90 -4.95 20.94
N THR A 120 16.80 -3.69 21.36
CA THR A 120 15.73 -3.19 22.21
C THR A 120 14.32 -3.45 21.68
N CYS A 121 14.09 -3.28 20.38
CA CYS A 121 12.78 -3.55 19.76
C CYS A 121 12.40 -5.04 19.85
N GLN A 122 13.36 -5.94 19.61
CA GLN A 122 13.10 -7.38 19.67
C GLN A 122 12.92 -7.86 21.11
N GLU A 123 13.74 -7.35 22.03
CA GLU A 123 13.67 -7.66 23.46
C GLU A 123 12.33 -7.20 24.06
N ALA A 124 11.91 -5.97 23.76
CA ALA A 124 10.61 -5.44 24.20
C ALA A 124 9.43 -6.25 23.62
N ALA A 125 9.51 -6.64 22.34
CA ALA A 125 8.49 -7.49 21.74
C ALA A 125 8.42 -8.88 22.41
N ALA A 126 9.57 -9.48 22.74
CA ALA A 126 9.64 -10.78 23.41
C ALA A 126 9.08 -10.72 24.84
N GLU A 127 9.37 -9.65 25.57
CA GLU A 127 8.84 -9.42 26.92
C GLU A 127 7.30 -9.34 26.89
N VAL A 128 6.74 -8.50 26.00
CA VAL A 128 5.28 -8.37 25.86
C VAL A 128 4.64 -9.69 25.45
N LEU A 129 5.24 -10.43 24.52
CA LEU A 129 4.76 -11.76 24.13
C LEU A 129 4.78 -12.76 25.30
N SER A 130 5.76 -12.68 26.20
CA SER A 130 5.81 -13.56 27.38
C SER A 130 4.67 -13.30 28.37
N GLN A 131 4.17 -12.07 28.43
CA GLN A 131 3.11 -11.64 29.36
C GLN A 131 1.70 -11.80 28.76
N TYR A 132 1.51 -11.43 27.49
CA TYR A 132 0.19 -11.38 26.85
C TYR A 132 -0.08 -12.54 25.88
N GLY A 133 0.94 -13.32 25.54
CA GLY A 133 0.86 -14.33 24.50
C GLY A 133 0.89 -13.74 23.09
N ALA A 134 0.70 -14.59 22.08
CA ALA A 134 0.86 -14.23 20.67
C ALA A 134 -0.35 -13.53 20.04
N GLY A 135 -1.52 -13.57 20.68
CA GLY A 135 -2.73 -12.98 20.11
C GLY A 135 -3.92 -13.01 21.07
N VAL A 136 -4.81 -12.04 20.90
CA VAL A 136 -6.00 -11.84 21.75
C VAL A 136 -7.23 -12.59 21.23
N CYS A 137 -7.24 -12.96 19.94
CA CYS A 137 -8.32 -13.71 19.28
C CYS A 137 -9.73 -13.09 19.43
N SER A 138 -9.80 -11.77 19.65
CA SER A 138 -11.04 -11.01 19.85
C SER A 138 -10.95 -9.66 19.18
N THR A 139 -12.09 -9.06 18.84
CA THR A 139 -12.14 -7.70 18.29
C THR A 139 -11.88 -6.65 19.38
N ARG A 140 -11.42 -5.45 18.99
CA ARG A 140 -11.20 -4.30 19.90
C ARG A 140 -12.47 -3.87 20.65
N GLN A 141 -13.66 -4.13 20.10
CA GLN A 141 -14.94 -3.77 20.72
C GLN A 141 -15.38 -4.76 21.82
N GLU A 142 -14.77 -5.95 21.86
CA GLU A 142 -15.06 -6.98 22.85
C GLU A 142 -13.89 -7.12 23.84
N MET A 143 -13.24 -8.29 23.89
CA MET A 143 -12.10 -8.54 24.79
C MET A 143 -10.73 -8.28 24.11
N GLY A 144 -10.72 -7.72 22.90
CA GLY A 144 -9.53 -7.54 22.08
C GLY A 144 -8.70 -6.29 22.38
N ASN A 145 -9.20 -5.41 23.25
CA ASN A 145 -8.52 -4.15 23.59
C ASN A 145 -7.61 -4.32 24.80
N LEU A 146 -6.31 -4.50 24.54
CA LEU A 146 -5.27 -4.48 25.57
C LEU A 146 -4.83 -3.05 25.88
N ASP A 147 -4.31 -2.84 27.09
CA ASP A 147 -3.61 -1.62 27.52
C ASP A 147 -2.47 -1.22 26.56
N LYS A 148 -1.79 -2.21 25.95
CA LYS A 148 -0.77 -1.97 24.92
C LYS A 148 -1.27 -1.31 23.64
N HIS A 149 -2.56 -1.46 23.29
CA HIS A 149 -3.14 -0.73 22.16
C HIS A 149 -3.32 0.74 22.51
N GLU A 150 -3.79 1.04 23.72
CA GLU A 150 -3.99 2.40 24.20
C GLU A 150 -2.65 3.12 24.34
N GLU A 151 -1.64 2.47 24.92
CA GLU A 151 -0.27 2.99 25.03
C GLU A 151 0.31 3.33 23.64
N LEU A 152 0.12 2.44 22.66
CA LEU A 152 0.55 2.66 21.27
C LEU A 152 -0.18 3.86 20.65
N GLU A 153 -1.50 3.94 20.79
CA GLU A 153 -2.33 4.99 20.21
C GLU A 153 -1.98 6.37 20.79
N GLU A 154 -1.76 6.46 22.10
CA GLU A 154 -1.28 7.68 22.74
C GLU A 154 0.13 8.06 22.28
N LEU A 155 1.04 7.07 22.17
CA LEU A 155 2.40 7.31 21.70
C LEU A 155 2.40 7.83 20.26
N VAL A 156 1.59 7.25 19.39
CA VAL A 156 1.43 7.70 18.00
C VAL A 156 0.85 9.10 17.95
N ALA A 157 -0.19 9.40 18.72
CA ALA A 157 -0.78 10.75 18.77
C ALA A 157 0.27 11.79 19.18
N ARG A 158 1.06 11.52 20.23
CA ARG A 158 2.16 12.37 20.68
C ARG A 158 3.27 12.51 19.62
N PHE A 159 3.61 11.42 18.95
CA PHE A 159 4.65 11.41 17.91
C PHE A 159 4.25 12.26 16.70
N LEU A 160 3.00 12.14 16.25
CA LEU A 160 2.48 12.93 15.12
C LEU A 160 2.15 14.37 15.51
N GLY A 161 2.00 14.66 16.80
CA GLY A 161 1.57 15.97 17.30
C GLY A 161 0.08 16.24 17.04
N VAL A 162 -0.76 15.21 17.15
CA VAL A 162 -2.22 15.28 16.95
C VAL A 162 -2.96 14.93 18.24
N GLU A 163 -4.27 15.24 18.29
CA GLU A 163 -5.09 15.03 19.49
C GLU A 163 -5.30 13.55 19.83
N SER A 164 -5.44 12.69 18.81
CA SER A 164 -5.73 11.27 18.99
C SER A 164 -5.26 10.47 17.78
N ALA A 165 -5.01 9.17 18.00
CA ALA A 165 -4.70 8.22 16.95
C ALA A 165 -5.38 6.88 17.22
N MET A 166 -5.56 6.08 16.17
CA MET A 166 -6.10 4.73 16.22
C MET A 166 -5.21 3.79 15.42
N ALA A 167 -4.88 2.64 16.01
CA ALA A 167 -4.06 1.60 15.40
C ALA A 167 -4.92 0.54 14.70
N TYR A 168 -4.39 0.01 13.60
CA TYR A 168 -5.02 -1.00 12.76
C TYR A 168 -4.04 -2.14 12.46
N GLY A 169 -4.54 -3.37 12.37
CA GLY A 169 -3.71 -4.56 12.20
C GLY A 169 -3.01 -4.71 10.85
N MET A 170 -3.35 -3.90 9.84
CA MET A 170 -2.75 -4.00 8.50
C MET A 170 -2.68 -2.64 7.79
N GLY A 171 -1.50 -2.27 7.29
CA GLY A 171 -1.29 -0.97 6.62
C GLY A 171 -2.13 -0.77 5.34
N PHE A 172 -2.30 -1.81 4.50
CA PHE A 172 -3.17 -1.73 3.33
C PHE A 172 -4.64 -1.50 3.73
N ALA A 173 -5.12 -2.25 4.73
CA ALA A 173 -6.48 -2.15 5.23
C ALA A 173 -6.76 -0.82 5.94
N THR A 174 -5.73 -0.19 6.54
CA THR A 174 -5.84 1.15 7.14
C THR A 174 -6.42 2.16 6.15
N ASN A 175 -5.99 2.14 4.89
CA ASN A 175 -6.60 2.97 3.85
C ASN A 175 -7.94 2.40 3.37
N SER A 176 -7.94 1.14 2.93
CA SER A 176 -9.07 0.58 2.17
C SER A 176 -10.36 0.46 2.98
N MET A 177 -10.25 0.27 4.30
CA MET A 177 -11.40 0.08 5.19
C MET A 177 -11.86 1.38 5.86
N ASN A 178 -10.97 2.35 6.09
CA ASN A 178 -11.34 3.59 6.81
C ASN A 178 -11.83 4.70 5.89
N ILE A 179 -11.34 4.83 4.65
CA ILE A 179 -11.86 5.84 3.71
C ILE A 179 -13.39 5.72 3.53
N PRO A 180 -13.98 4.52 3.37
CA PRO A 180 -15.44 4.34 3.34
C PRO A 180 -16.18 4.81 4.60
N ALA A 181 -15.52 4.83 5.76
CA ALA A 181 -16.12 5.34 6.99
C ALA A 181 -16.16 6.88 7.01
N LEU A 182 -15.21 7.55 6.35
CA LEU A 182 -15.06 9.01 6.34
C LEU A 182 -15.95 9.72 5.31
N VAL A 183 -16.14 9.09 4.15
CA VAL A 183 -16.86 9.65 2.99
C VAL A 183 -17.74 8.59 2.33
N GLY A 184 -18.77 9.03 1.60
CA GLY A 184 -19.63 8.13 0.83
C GLY A 184 -20.53 8.86 -0.16
N LYS A 185 -21.74 8.33 -0.41
CA LYS A 185 -22.69 8.93 -1.37
C LYS A 185 -22.95 10.42 -1.08
N GLY A 186 -22.73 11.26 -2.10
CA GLY A 186 -22.85 12.72 -2.01
C GLY A 186 -21.57 13.45 -1.55
N CYS A 187 -20.48 12.72 -1.33
CA CYS A 187 -19.13 13.27 -1.15
C CYS A 187 -18.32 13.18 -2.45
N LEU A 188 -17.26 13.99 -2.53
CA LEU A 188 -16.28 14.00 -3.60
C LEU A 188 -14.90 13.64 -3.05
N ILE A 189 -14.21 12.74 -3.74
CA ILE A 189 -12.80 12.42 -3.52
C ILE A 189 -12.00 12.99 -4.68
N LEU A 190 -10.99 13.79 -4.38
CA LEU A 190 -9.97 14.25 -5.31
C LEU A 190 -8.69 13.43 -5.04
N SER A 191 -8.40 12.47 -5.91
CA SER A 191 -7.26 11.56 -5.76
C SER A 191 -6.12 12.00 -6.68
N ASP A 192 -4.90 12.03 -6.16
CA ASP A 192 -3.70 12.10 -7.01
C ASP A 192 -3.68 10.87 -7.93
N GLU A 193 -3.18 11.03 -9.16
CA GLU A 193 -3.18 9.97 -10.18
C GLU A 193 -2.24 8.80 -9.85
N LEU A 194 -1.24 9.02 -9.00
CA LEU A 194 -0.26 8.00 -8.59
C LEU A 194 -0.51 7.45 -7.19
N ASN A 195 -1.68 7.75 -6.58
CA ASN A 195 -2.03 7.23 -5.27
C ASN A 195 -2.01 5.69 -5.24
N HIS A 196 -1.50 5.17 -4.12
CA HIS A 196 -1.32 3.76 -3.85
C HIS A 196 -2.64 2.98 -3.97
N ALA A 197 -2.53 1.71 -4.38
CA ALA A 197 -3.69 0.85 -4.64
C ALA A 197 -4.65 0.74 -3.44
N SER A 198 -4.16 0.85 -2.20
CA SER A 198 -5.00 0.85 -1.01
C SER A 198 -5.89 2.09 -0.88
N LEU A 199 -5.37 3.27 -1.22
CA LEU A 199 -6.15 4.53 -1.28
C LEU A 199 -7.20 4.44 -2.39
N VAL A 200 -6.80 3.95 -3.58
CA VAL A 200 -7.70 3.78 -4.72
C VAL A 200 -8.83 2.81 -4.38
N LEU A 201 -8.51 1.68 -3.73
CA LEU A 201 -9.52 0.72 -3.30
C LEU A 201 -10.47 1.33 -2.28
N GLY A 202 -9.96 2.00 -1.24
CA GLY A 202 -10.79 2.66 -0.22
C GLY A 202 -11.71 3.72 -0.82
N ALA A 203 -11.19 4.53 -1.76
CA ALA A 203 -11.99 5.50 -2.50
C ALA A 203 -13.13 4.80 -3.29
N ARG A 204 -12.84 3.70 -3.99
CA ARG A 204 -13.85 2.94 -4.74
C ARG A 204 -14.92 2.33 -3.84
N LEU A 205 -14.51 1.74 -2.71
CA LEU A 205 -15.42 1.12 -1.73
C LEU A 205 -16.34 2.13 -1.04
N SER A 206 -15.92 3.40 -0.92
CA SER A 206 -16.72 4.45 -0.28
C SER A 206 -18.05 4.76 -0.99
N GLY A 207 -18.14 4.52 -2.31
CA GLY A 207 -19.27 4.96 -3.12
C GLY A 207 -19.39 6.49 -3.29
N ALA A 208 -18.35 7.24 -2.91
CA ALA A 208 -18.23 8.67 -3.23
C ALA A 208 -17.97 8.88 -4.73
N THR A 209 -18.21 10.10 -5.21
CA THR A 209 -17.73 10.46 -6.55
C THR A 209 -16.22 10.65 -6.50
N ILE A 210 -15.47 10.03 -7.42
CA ILE A 210 -14.02 10.13 -7.47
C ILE A 210 -13.63 10.94 -8.71
N ARG A 211 -12.75 11.91 -8.55
CA ARG A 211 -12.07 12.59 -9.66
C ARG A 211 -10.57 12.55 -9.43
N ILE A 212 -9.82 12.31 -10.50
CA ILE A 212 -8.37 12.20 -10.47
C ILE A 212 -7.77 13.53 -10.91
N PHE A 213 -6.80 14.06 -10.16
CA PHE A 213 -5.97 15.19 -10.60
C PHE A 213 -4.57 14.70 -10.97
N LYS A 214 -3.92 15.42 -11.89
CA LYS A 214 -2.57 15.08 -12.36
C LYS A 214 -1.57 15.10 -11.20
N HIS A 215 -0.59 14.20 -11.25
CA HIS A 215 0.35 13.96 -10.18
C HIS A 215 1.03 15.24 -9.73
N ASN A 216 0.91 15.55 -8.44
CA ASN A 216 1.56 16.70 -7.79
C ASN A 216 1.28 18.05 -8.49
N ASN A 217 0.17 18.17 -9.22
CA ASN A 217 -0.18 19.32 -10.05
C ASN A 217 -1.29 20.16 -9.39
N MET A 218 -0.89 21.26 -8.76
CA MET A 218 -1.83 22.10 -8.00
C MET A 218 -2.81 22.87 -8.89
N GLN A 219 -2.48 23.14 -10.15
CA GLN A 219 -3.41 23.74 -11.10
C GLN A 219 -4.55 22.78 -11.45
N SER A 220 -4.22 21.49 -11.64
CA SER A 220 -5.20 20.42 -11.86
C SER A 220 -6.09 20.24 -10.63
N LEU A 221 -5.50 20.19 -9.43
CA LEU A 221 -6.25 20.09 -8.18
C LEU A 221 -7.18 21.29 -7.97
N GLU A 222 -6.66 22.51 -8.12
CA GLU A 222 -7.45 23.74 -7.94
C GLU A 222 -8.61 23.81 -8.95
N LYS A 223 -8.37 23.42 -10.21
CA LYS A 223 -9.44 23.37 -11.22
C LYS A 223 -10.58 22.46 -10.78
N LEU A 224 -10.27 21.25 -10.32
CA LEU A 224 -11.31 20.31 -9.85
C LEU A 224 -12.04 20.81 -8.60
N LEU A 225 -11.33 21.48 -7.68
CA LEU A 225 -11.93 22.12 -6.51
C LEU A 225 -12.91 23.23 -6.93
N LYS A 226 -12.49 24.14 -7.83
CA LYS A 226 -13.37 25.19 -8.37
C LYS A 226 -14.60 24.59 -9.04
N ASP A 227 -14.41 23.62 -9.92
CA ASP A 227 -15.52 22.96 -10.63
C ASP A 227 -16.50 22.28 -9.64
N ALA A 228 -15.97 21.66 -8.58
CA ALA A 228 -16.78 21.02 -7.56
C ALA A 228 -17.66 22.02 -6.79
N ILE A 229 -17.12 23.20 -6.46
CA ILE A 229 -17.85 24.26 -5.76
C ILE A 229 -18.88 24.91 -6.70
N VAL A 230 -18.50 25.22 -7.94
CA VAL A 230 -19.37 25.94 -8.89
C VAL A 230 -20.51 25.06 -9.39
N HIS A 231 -20.26 23.77 -9.66
CA HIS A 231 -21.26 22.90 -10.28
C HIS A 231 -21.97 21.95 -9.31
N GLY A 232 -21.42 21.73 -8.12
CA GLY A 232 -21.95 20.78 -7.15
C GLY A 232 -21.91 19.32 -7.64
N GLN A 233 -22.79 18.51 -7.05
CA GLN A 233 -22.94 17.08 -7.36
C GLN A 233 -23.45 16.86 -8.79
N PRO A 234 -22.97 15.82 -9.49
CA PRO A 234 -23.47 15.44 -10.80
C PRO A 234 -24.98 15.23 -10.79
N ARG A 235 -25.67 15.68 -11.85
CA ARG A 235 -27.13 15.60 -12.07
C ARG A 235 -27.97 16.45 -11.12
N THR A 236 -27.71 16.41 -9.82
CA THR A 236 -28.53 17.13 -8.82
C THR A 236 -28.13 18.58 -8.60
N ARG A 237 -26.88 18.95 -8.95
CA ARG A 237 -26.27 20.27 -8.72
C ARG A 237 -26.25 20.70 -7.23
N ARG A 238 -26.54 19.77 -6.31
CA ARG A 238 -26.52 20.04 -4.86
C ARG A 238 -25.09 20.23 -4.37
N PRO A 239 -24.85 21.02 -3.31
CA PRO A 239 -23.54 21.10 -2.69
C PRO A 239 -23.02 19.71 -2.26
N TRP A 240 -21.70 19.51 -2.33
CA TRP A 240 -21.06 18.30 -1.82
C TRP A 240 -21.16 18.25 -0.30
N LYS A 241 -21.43 17.05 0.26
CA LYS A 241 -21.43 16.87 1.73
C LYS A 241 -20.04 17.04 2.33
N LYS A 242 -19.03 16.45 1.66
CA LYS A 242 -17.61 16.60 1.95
C LYS A 242 -16.82 16.53 0.64
N ILE A 243 -15.72 17.28 0.57
CA ILE A 243 -14.70 17.13 -0.47
C ILE A 243 -13.43 16.68 0.23
N LEU A 244 -12.88 15.53 -0.13
CA LEU A 244 -11.69 14.94 0.48
C LEU A 244 -10.57 14.86 -0.57
N ILE A 245 -9.42 15.47 -0.27
CA ILE A 245 -8.20 15.38 -1.07
C ILE A 245 -7.39 14.19 -0.53
N LEU A 246 -7.00 13.25 -1.39
CA LEU A 246 -6.14 12.10 -1.05
C LEU A 246 -4.78 12.28 -1.72
N VAL A 247 -3.72 12.28 -0.92
CA VAL A 247 -2.32 12.37 -1.38
C VAL A 247 -1.41 11.49 -0.51
N GLU A 248 -0.27 11.09 -1.07
CA GLU A 248 0.85 10.50 -0.33
C GLU A 248 1.89 11.57 0.03
N GLY A 249 2.60 11.41 1.14
CA GLY A 249 3.73 12.26 1.52
C GLY A 249 4.92 12.06 0.60
N ILE A 250 5.39 10.81 0.51
CA ILE A 250 6.30 10.32 -0.53
C ILE A 250 5.57 9.27 -1.35
N TYR A 251 5.54 9.45 -2.67
CA TYR A 251 4.94 8.47 -3.59
C TYR A 251 5.87 7.28 -3.78
N SER A 252 5.38 6.09 -3.44
CA SER A 252 6.19 4.88 -3.26
C SER A 252 7.04 4.43 -4.47
N MET A 253 6.60 4.69 -5.70
CA MET A 253 7.28 4.22 -6.91
C MET A 253 8.23 5.26 -7.49
N GLU A 254 7.80 6.52 -7.55
CA GLU A 254 8.55 7.62 -8.15
C GLU A 254 9.52 8.30 -7.17
N GLY A 255 9.27 8.15 -5.86
CA GLY A 255 10.01 8.83 -4.81
C GLY A 255 9.77 10.36 -4.77
N SER A 256 8.74 10.84 -5.47
CA SER A 256 8.38 12.26 -5.46
C SER A 256 7.78 12.64 -4.09
N ILE A 257 8.04 13.89 -3.67
CA ILE A 257 7.48 14.46 -2.45
C ILE A 257 6.30 15.36 -2.83
N VAL A 258 5.18 15.22 -2.12
CA VAL A 258 4.00 16.08 -2.33
C VAL A 258 4.31 17.54 -2.03
N ARG A 259 3.70 18.44 -2.81
CA ARG A 259 3.70 19.90 -2.54
C ARG A 259 2.72 20.25 -1.42
N LEU A 260 2.94 19.68 -0.22
CA LEU A 260 2.00 19.77 0.91
C LEU A 260 1.59 21.20 1.28
N PRO A 261 2.48 22.22 1.33
CA PRO A 261 2.08 23.58 1.66
C PRO A 261 0.99 24.13 0.72
N GLU A 262 1.07 23.80 -0.57
CA GLU A 262 0.13 24.25 -1.59
C GLU A 262 -1.19 23.47 -1.51
N VAL A 263 -1.12 22.17 -1.25
CA VAL A 263 -2.32 21.34 -0.99
C VAL A 263 -3.08 21.89 0.22
N ILE A 264 -2.39 22.23 1.30
CA ILE A 264 -3.01 22.81 2.50
C ILE A 264 -3.60 24.20 2.20
N ALA A 265 -2.90 25.04 1.43
CA ALA A 265 -3.42 26.34 1.02
C ALA A 265 -4.72 26.21 0.21
N LEU A 266 -4.77 25.27 -0.74
CA LEU A 266 -5.99 24.96 -1.50
C LEU A 266 -7.08 24.38 -0.59
N LYS A 267 -6.73 23.46 0.29
CA LYS A 267 -7.65 22.86 1.27
C LYS A 267 -8.36 23.94 2.09
N LYS A 268 -7.59 24.89 2.65
CA LYS A 268 -8.11 26.02 3.41
C LYS A 268 -8.99 26.94 2.55
N LYS A 269 -8.52 27.28 1.34
CA LYS A 269 -9.24 28.17 0.41
C LYS A 269 -10.61 27.62 0.01
N TYR A 270 -10.72 26.31 -0.26
CA TYR A 270 -11.95 25.67 -0.73
C TYR A 270 -12.72 24.92 0.36
N LYS A 271 -12.27 24.98 1.62
CA LYS A 271 -12.89 24.31 2.78
C LYS A 271 -13.09 22.81 2.57
N SER A 272 -12.08 22.15 1.98
CA SER A 272 -12.06 20.69 1.82
C SER A 272 -11.36 20.02 3.00
N TYR A 273 -11.34 18.70 3.00
CA TYR A 273 -10.58 17.87 3.93
C TYR A 273 -9.35 17.29 3.22
N LEU A 274 -8.32 16.94 3.99
CA LEU A 274 -7.08 16.34 3.54
C LEU A 274 -6.83 15.01 4.26
N TYR A 275 -6.65 13.96 3.47
CA TYR A 275 -6.11 12.68 3.89
C TYR A 275 -4.68 12.57 3.34
N LEU A 276 -3.72 12.46 4.25
CA LEU A 276 -2.30 12.38 3.92
C LEU A 276 -1.77 11.01 4.35
N ASP A 277 -1.33 10.21 3.38
CA ASP A 277 -0.64 8.94 3.64
C ASP A 277 0.87 9.19 3.79
N GLU A 278 1.36 9.10 5.02
CA GLU A 278 2.76 9.31 5.41
C GLU A 278 3.57 7.99 5.47
N ALA A 279 3.09 6.91 4.84
CA ALA A 279 3.70 5.59 5.01
C ALA A 279 5.18 5.52 4.60
N HIS A 280 5.59 6.27 3.58
CA HIS A 280 7.00 6.32 3.12
C HIS A 280 7.80 7.50 3.68
N SER A 281 7.15 8.51 4.21
CA SER A 281 7.77 9.75 4.67
C SER A 281 8.13 9.71 6.15
N ILE A 282 7.34 9.03 7.00
CA ILE A 282 7.68 8.84 8.41
C ILE A 282 8.99 8.06 8.51
N GLY A 283 9.92 8.54 9.33
CA GLY A 283 11.29 8.04 9.46
C GLY A 283 12.24 8.46 8.33
N ALA A 284 11.73 8.96 7.20
CA ALA A 284 12.55 9.38 6.06
C ALA A 284 12.69 10.90 5.94
N LEU A 285 11.69 11.67 6.40
CA LEU A 285 11.63 13.12 6.29
C LEU A 285 11.36 13.80 7.62
N GLY A 286 11.83 15.04 7.74
CA GLY A 286 11.72 15.87 8.94
C GLY A 286 12.91 15.68 9.89
N PRO A 287 13.29 16.72 10.67
CA PRO A 287 14.42 16.63 11.61
C PRO A 287 14.29 15.52 12.66
N SER A 288 13.07 15.17 13.07
CA SER A 288 12.82 14.06 14.00
C SER A 288 12.15 12.86 13.35
N GLY A 289 12.08 12.83 12.01
CA GLY A 289 11.50 11.72 11.26
C GLY A 289 9.96 11.68 11.30
N ARG A 290 9.28 12.80 11.58
CA ARG A 290 7.81 12.85 11.68
C ARG A 290 7.10 13.00 10.33
N GLY A 291 7.82 12.85 9.23
CA GLY A 291 7.23 12.84 7.89
C GLY A 291 7.18 14.21 7.23
N VAL A 292 6.37 14.31 6.19
CA VAL A 292 6.40 15.45 5.27
C VAL A 292 5.81 16.71 5.90
N VAL A 293 4.90 16.58 6.88
CA VAL A 293 4.40 17.72 7.68
C VAL A 293 5.55 18.43 8.39
N GLU A 294 6.40 17.68 9.10
CA GLU A 294 7.54 18.23 9.83
C GLU A 294 8.62 18.76 8.87
N TYR A 295 8.86 18.06 7.77
CA TYR A 295 9.80 18.47 6.72
C TYR A 295 9.53 19.89 6.19
N PHE A 296 8.26 20.25 6.02
CA PHE A 296 7.86 21.59 5.59
C PHE A 296 7.61 22.57 6.76
N GLY A 297 7.78 22.16 8.01
CA GLY A 297 7.51 22.98 9.20
C GLY A 297 6.04 23.40 9.32
N LEU A 298 5.11 22.54 8.89
CA LEU A 298 3.67 22.82 8.88
C LEU A 298 3.03 22.39 10.21
N ASN A 299 1.90 23.01 10.55
CA ASN A 299 1.11 22.59 11.71
C ASN A 299 0.40 21.26 11.41
N PRO A 300 0.60 20.19 12.20
CA PRO A 300 -0.13 18.91 12.03
C PRO A 300 -1.66 19.07 12.01
N GLU A 301 -2.21 20.06 12.70
CA GLU A 301 -3.66 20.32 12.73
C GLU A 301 -4.25 20.75 11.38
N ASP A 302 -3.41 21.14 10.42
CA ASP A 302 -3.85 21.48 9.06
C ASP A 302 -4.17 20.24 8.21
N VAL A 303 -3.73 19.06 8.65
CA VAL A 303 -4.03 17.75 8.06
C VAL A 303 -5.18 17.09 8.82
N ASP A 304 -6.30 16.80 8.15
CA ASP A 304 -7.49 16.30 8.86
C ASP A 304 -7.37 14.81 9.21
N VAL A 305 -6.70 14.03 8.36
CA VAL A 305 -6.44 12.61 8.55
C VAL A 305 -5.00 12.31 8.16
N MET A 306 -4.18 11.94 9.14
CA MET A 306 -2.79 11.54 8.94
C MET A 306 -2.68 10.03 9.06
N MET A 307 -2.45 9.36 7.95
CA MET A 307 -2.31 7.91 7.91
C MET A 307 -0.84 7.54 7.85
N GLY A 308 -0.46 6.42 8.47
CA GLY A 308 0.85 5.82 8.26
C GLY A 308 0.85 4.32 8.50
N THR A 309 2.04 3.71 8.36
CA THR A 309 2.22 2.27 8.57
C THR A 309 3.34 1.97 9.54
N PHE A 310 3.17 0.89 10.31
CA PHE A 310 4.23 0.32 11.14
C PHE A 310 5.16 -0.62 10.36
N THR A 311 4.80 -0.99 9.12
CA THR A 311 5.49 -2.02 8.31
C THR A 311 6.79 -1.57 7.64
N LYS A 312 7.14 -0.28 7.74
CA LYS A 312 8.30 0.32 7.07
C LYS A 312 9.34 0.79 8.08
N SER A 313 9.43 2.11 8.30
CA SER A 313 10.41 2.73 9.19
C SER A 313 10.40 2.16 10.61
N PHE A 314 9.22 1.80 11.12
CA PHE A 314 9.07 1.24 12.46
C PHE A 314 9.43 -0.26 12.55
N GLY A 315 9.56 -0.98 11.43
CA GLY A 315 9.99 -2.37 11.41
C GLY A 315 9.01 -3.36 12.09
N ALA A 316 7.73 -3.03 12.18
CA ALA A 316 6.69 -3.81 12.84
C ALA A 316 5.52 -4.14 11.89
N ALA A 317 4.29 -4.28 12.40
CA ALA A 317 3.11 -4.64 11.62
C ALA A 317 1.94 -3.69 11.89
N GLY A 318 1.09 -3.48 10.88
CA GLY A 318 -0.10 -2.65 10.98
C GLY A 318 0.04 -1.23 10.42
N GLY A 319 -0.90 -0.38 10.80
CA GLY A 319 -0.92 1.04 10.46
C GLY A 319 -1.74 1.85 11.43
N TYR A 320 -1.84 3.15 11.19
CA TYR A 320 -2.54 4.05 12.08
C TYR A 320 -3.22 5.18 11.31
N ILE A 321 -4.22 5.78 11.94
CA ILE A 321 -4.76 7.07 11.56
C ILE A 321 -4.64 7.99 12.77
N GLY A 322 -4.09 9.17 12.57
CA GLY A 322 -4.01 10.27 13.53
C GLY A 322 -4.82 11.48 13.05
N GLY A 323 -5.34 12.26 14.00
CA GLY A 323 -6.10 13.47 13.69
C GLY A 323 -6.75 14.08 14.93
N LYS A 324 -7.78 14.89 14.70
CA LYS A 324 -8.60 15.47 15.77
C LYS A 324 -9.41 14.40 16.49
N LYS A 325 -9.67 14.56 17.79
CA LYS A 325 -10.44 13.60 18.59
C LYS A 325 -11.84 13.32 18.01
N LEU A 326 -12.49 14.35 17.47
CA LEU A 326 -13.81 14.26 16.82
C LEU A 326 -13.82 13.28 15.62
N LEU A 327 -12.68 13.07 14.95
CA LEU A 327 -12.55 12.09 13.87
C LEU A 327 -12.89 10.68 14.37
N PHE A 328 -12.39 10.33 15.55
CA PHE A 328 -12.47 8.98 16.09
C PHE A 328 -13.81 8.69 16.76
N GLU A 329 -14.49 9.71 17.31
CA GLU A 329 -15.87 9.57 17.78
C GLU A 329 -16.80 9.06 16.66
N GLY A 330 -16.59 9.54 15.42
CA GLY A 330 -17.34 9.06 14.26
C GLY A 330 -16.91 7.69 13.73
N LEU A 331 -15.65 7.30 13.93
CA LEU A 331 -15.12 5.98 13.51
C LEU A 331 -15.54 4.86 14.46
N LEU A 332 -15.63 5.13 15.77
CA LEU A 332 -16.03 4.14 16.78
C LEU A 332 -17.54 3.86 16.79
N GLN A 333 -18.36 4.75 16.24
CA GLN A 333 -19.82 4.63 16.20
C GLN A 333 -20.37 3.88 14.97
N ARG A 334 -19.51 3.42 14.04
CA ARG A 334 -19.90 2.78 12.78
C ARG A 334 -19.38 1.35 12.70
#